data_AF-A0AAE9FJQ7-F1
#
_entry.id   AF-A0AAE9FJQ7-F1
#
_cell.length_a   1.000
_cell.length_b   1.000
_cell.length_c   1.000
_cell.angle_alpha   90.00
_cell.angle_beta   90.00
_cell.angle_gamma   90.00
#
_symmetry.space_group_name_H-M   'P 1'
#
loop_
_entity.id
_entity.type
_entity.pdbx_description
1 polymer ?
#
loop_
_entity_poly.entity_id
_entity_poly.type
_entity_poly.pdbx_seq_one_letter_code
_entity_poly.pdbx_strand_id
1 'polypeptide(L)'
;MQQNDQLSPGYGYEPPVFDRSTIPESLQLTNGERYSVRGLFGRGGFSTVYRVRDQNGQQYAAKVLALIYNNSCDDELEAYQRITQDPHINLLSLHSSGKLINPPRGCSEDVIITEPCGPSIRDIMTRASMDAGYGQMATFSISDIKQI
;
A
#
# COMPACT_ATOMS: atom_id res chain seq x y z
N MET A 1 29.44 9.13 -8.39
CA MET A 1 27.96 9.26 -8.46
C MET A 1 27.35 7.95 -7.97
N GLN A 2 27.20 7.79 -6.67
CA GLN A 2 26.52 6.68 -5.99
C GLN A 2 26.49 7.09 -4.52
N GLN A 3 25.42 7.75 -4.07
CA GLN A 3 25.16 8.00 -2.65
C GLN A 3 23.78 8.66 -2.53
N ASN A 4 22.78 7.83 -2.23
CA ASN A 4 21.60 8.09 -1.37
C ASN A 4 20.47 7.06 -1.61
N ASP A 5 20.83 5.78 -1.69
CA ASP A 5 19.90 4.66 -1.41
C ASP A 5 19.90 4.35 0.11
N GLN A 6 20.02 5.37 0.97
CA GLN A 6 19.94 5.20 2.42
C GLN A 6 18.47 5.19 2.87
N LEU A 7 17.95 3.96 3.00
CA LEU A 7 17.16 3.49 4.14
C LEU A 7 15.84 4.22 4.44
N SER A 8 14.87 4.06 3.54
CA SER A 8 13.69 3.28 3.96
C SER A 8 13.81 1.95 3.23
N PRO A 9 13.61 0.78 3.89
CA PRO A 9 13.69 -0.49 3.20
C PRO A 9 12.64 -0.45 2.09
N GLY A 10 13.10 -0.22 0.86
CA GLY A 10 12.24 -0.25 -0.31
C GLY A 10 11.76 -1.68 -0.40
N TYR A 11 10.58 -1.95 0.15
CA TYR A 11 9.98 -3.27 0.07
C TYR A 11 9.71 -3.52 -1.41
N GLY A 12 10.63 -4.23 -2.06
CA GLY A 12 10.46 -4.86 -3.37
C GLY A 12 9.42 -5.98 -3.32
N TYR A 13 8.49 -5.92 -2.36
CA TYR A 13 7.37 -6.83 -2.30
C TYR A 13 6.48 -6.56 -3.50
N GLU A 14 6.22 -7.63 -4.20
CA GLU A 14 5.32 -7.70 -5.31
C GLU A 14 4.61 -9.03 -5.12
N PRO A 15 3.26 -9.07 -5.19
CA PRO A 15 2.54 -10.33 -5.02
C PRO A 15 3.09 -11.39 -5.99
N PRO A 16 3.21 -12.65 -5.59
CA PRO A 16 3.86 -13.69 -6.41
C PRO A 16 3.14 -13.96 -7.74
N VAL A 17 1.88 -13.58 -7.87
CA VAL A 17 1.08 -13.74 -9.09
C VAL A 17 0.31 -12.45 -9.37
N PHE A 18 0.88 -11.57 -10.20
CA PHE A 18 0.11 -10.47 -10.80
C PHE A 18 0.66 -10.09 -12.19
N ASP A 19 -0.23 -9.69 -13.09
CA ASP A 19 0.13 -9.25 -14.43
C ASP A 19 0.55 -7.78 -14.42
N ARG A 20 1.85 -7.53 -14.60
CA ARG A 20 2.43 -6.18 -14.66
C ARG A 20 1.87 -5.33 -15.79
N SER A 21 1.36 -5.94 -16.88
CA SER A 21 0.78 -5.19 -18.01
C SER A 21 -0.51 -4.46 -17.64
N THR A 22 -1.13 -4.83 -16.52
CA THR A 22 -2.36 -4.21 -16.01
C THR A 22 -2.11 -3.00 -15.11
N ILE A 23 -0.85 -2.72 -14.76
CA ILE A 23 -0.48 -1.60 -13.89
C ILE A 23 -0.32 -0.32 -14.72
N PRO A 24 -1.00 0.78 -14.36
CA PRO A 24 -0.78 2.07 -15.02
C PRO A 24 0.61 2.59 -14.70
N GLU A 25 1.26 3.27 -15.65
CA GLU A 25 2.59 3.86 -15.43
C GLU A 25 2.61 4.95 -14.35
N SER A 26 1.49 5.68 -14.21
CA SER A 26 1.36 6.76 -13.23
C SER A 26 -0.09 6.98 -12.83
N LEU A 27 -0.28 7.53 -11.63
CA LEU A 27 -1.52 8.06 -11.12
C LEU A 27 -1.43 9.58 -11.07
N GLN A 28 -2.42 10.28 -11.62
CA GLN A 28 -2.48 11.73 -11.69
C GLN A 28 -3.74 12.21 -11.00
N LEU A 29 -3.59 13.05 -9.99
CA LEU A 29 -4.71 13.63 -9.26
C LEU A 29 -5.17 14.92 -9.95
N THR A 30 -6.44 15.28 -9.76
CA THR A 30 -7.04 16.52 -10.28
C THR A 30 -6.39 17.80 -9.76
N ASN A 31 -5.68 17.72 -8.62
CA ASN A 31 -4.90 18.82 -8.05
C ASN A 31 -3.52 19.01 -8.73
N GLY A 32 -3.18 18.19 -9.73
CA GLY A 32 -1.91 18.23 -10.45
C GLY A 32 -0.80 17.36 -9.86
N GLU A 33 -1.02 16.71 -8.71
CA GLU A 33 -0.06 15.76 -8.16
C GLU A 33 0.08 14.52 -9.07
N ARG A 34 1.32 14.06 -9.25
CA ARG A 34 1.63 12.91 -10.08
C ARG A 34 2.52 11.93 -9.34
N TYR A 35 2.08 10.69 -9.36
CA TYR A 35 2.74 9.56 -8.72
C TYR A 35 3.15 8.53 -9.78
N SER A 36 4.44 8.25 -9.89
CA SER A 36 4.94 7.16 -10.74
C SER A 36 4.70 5.82 -10.07
N VAL A 37 4.04 4.89 -10.75
CA VAL A 37 3.76 3.57 -10.18
C VAL A 37 4.99 2.69 -10.32
N ARG A 38 5.38 2.05 -9.22
CA ARG A 38 6.58 1.22 -9.11
C ARG A 38 6.28 -0.25 -8.84
N GLY A 39 5.01 -0.60 -8.64
CA GLY A 39 4.56 -1.96 -8.42
C GLY A 39 3.27 -2.00 -7.62
N LEU A 40 2.99 -3.14 -7.03
CA LEU A 40 1.77 -3.41 -6.29
C LEU A 40 2.10 -3.84 -4.86
N PHE A 41 1.43 -3.24 -3.87
CA PHE A 41 1.44 -3.77 -2.51
C PHE A 41 0.42 -4.88 -2.35
N GLY A 42 -0.78 -4.73 -2.94
CA GLY A 42 -1.77 -5.79 -2.92
C GLY A 42 -3.03 -5.45 -3.72
N ARG A 43 -3.81 -6.48 -4.02
CA ARG A 43 -5.14 -6.37 -4.62
C ARG A 43 -6.12 -7.14 -3.75
N GLY A 44 -7.03 -6.41 -3.12
CA GLY A 44 -8.13 -6.98 -2.35
C GLY A 44 -9.44 -6.97 -3.14
N GLY A 45 -10.50 -7.49 -2.54
CA GLY A 45 -11.85 -7.42 -3.14
C GLY A 45 -12.32 -5.97 -3.33
N PHE A 46 -11.96 -5.07 -2.41
CA PHE A 46 -12.51 -3.71 -2.36
C PHE A 46 -11.57 -2.63 -2.91
N SER A 47 -10.28 -2.91 -3.07
CA SER A 47 -9.29 -1.91 -3.49
C SER A 47 -8.04 -2.55 -4.06
N THR A 48 -7.30 -1.73 -4.81
CA THR A 48 -5.96 -2.05 -5.31
C THR A 48 -4.99 -1.03 -4.71
N VAL A 49 -3.91 -1.51 -4.11
CA VAL A 49 -2.90 -0.66 -3.46
C VAL A 49 -1.61 -0.73 -4.26
N TYR A 50 -1.23 0.40 -4.85
CA TYR A 50 -0.02 0.55 -5.65
C TYR A 50 1.13 1.07 -4.79
N ARG A 51 2.34 0.59 -5.07
CA ARG A 51 3.58 1.22 -4.60
C ARG A 51 3.90 2.36 -5.56
N VAL A 52 3.99 3.59 -5.09
CA VAL A 52 4.21 4.76 -5.94
C VAL A 52 5.34 5.64 -5.45
N ARG A 53 5.85 6.52 -6.32
CA ARG A 53 6.78 7.59 -5.98
C ARG A 53 6.28 8.93 -6.47
N ASP A 54 6.38 9.95 -5.64
CA ASP A 54 6.13 11.34 -6.05
C ASP A 54 7.26 11.88 -6.95
N GLN A 55 7.19 13.18 -7.26
CA GLN A 55 8.18 13.87 -8.10
C GLN A 55 9.53 14.05 -7.40
N ASN A 56 9.57 14.03 -6.06
CA ASN A 56 10.79 14.12 -5.26
C ASN A 56 11.44 12.75 -5.04
N GLY A 57 10.80 11.67 -5.50
CA GLY A 57 11.26 10.29 -5.31
C GLY A 57 10.81 9.66 -4.00
N GLN A 58 10.03 10.37 -3.17
CA GLN A 58 9.48 9.86 -1.92
C GLN A 58 8.48 8.74 -2.21
N GLN A 59 8.57 7.65 -1.45
CA GLN A 59 7.71 6.48 -1.63
C GLN A 59 6.42 6.58 -0.83
N TYR A 60 5.31 6.15 -1.45
CA TYR A 60 3.99 6.09 -0.85
C TYR A 60 3.24 4.82 -1.26
N ALA A 61 2.14 4.56 -0.56
CA ALA A 61 1.11 3.62 -1.00
C ALA A 61 -0.09 4.42 -1.55
N ALA A 62 -0.56 4.04 -2.74
CA ALA A 62 -1.76 4.63 -3.34
C ALA A 62 -2.88 3.58 -3.39
N LYS A 63 -3.87 3.74 -2.53
CA LYS A 63 -5.06 2.88 -2.47
C LYS A 63 -6.14 3.46 -3.36
N VAL A 64 -6.56 2.69 -4.36
CA VAL A 64 -7.67 3.04 -5.27
C VAL A 64 -8.79 2.04 -5.08
N LEU A 65 -10.02 2.51 -4.90
CA LEU A 65 -11.16 1.64 -4.63
C LEU A 65 -11.62 0.89 -5.89
N ALA A 66 -12.17 -0.31 -5.71
CA ALA A 66 -12.77 -1.07 -6.80
C ALA A 66 -14.13 -0.50 -7.18
N LEU A 67 -14.36 -0.26 -8.48
CA LEU A 67 -15.58 0.39 -8.98
C LEU A 67 -16.86 -0.42 -8.70
N ILE A 68 -16.75 -1.74 -8.66
CA ILE A 68 -17.89 -2.69 -8.63
C ILE A 68 -18.76 -2.52 -7.38
N TYR A 69 -18.21 -2.00 -6.29
CA TYR A 69 -18.90 -1.94 -5.01
C TYR A 69 -19.55 -0.58 -4.74
N ASN A 70 -19.35 0.42 -5.62
CA ASN A 70 -19.76 1.82 -5.38
C ASN A 70 -19.44 2.29 -3.95
N ASN A 71 -18.30 1.82 -3.42
CA ASN A 71 -17.87 2.11 -2.06
C ASN A 71 -17.40 3.55 -1.98
N SER A 72 -17.81 4.25 -0.93
CA SER A 72 -17.24 5.54 -0.59
C SER A 72 -15.93 5.39 0.17
N CYS A 73 -15.08 6.40 0.05
CA CYS A 73 -13.87 6.56 0.83
C CYS A 73 -14.12 7.25 2.19
N ASP A 74 -15.35 7.72 2.45
CA ASP A 74 -15.67 8.62 3.56
C ASP A 74 -15.32 8.05 4.93
N ASP A 75 -15.74 6.82 5.23
CA ASP A 75 -15.46 6.17 6.54
C ASP A 75 -13.95 6.02 6.79
N GLU A 76 -13.19 5.71 5.74
CA GLU A 76 -11.74 5.57 5.83
C GLU A 76 -11.04 6.93 5.98
N LEU A 77 -11.54 7.96 5.30
CA LEU A 77 -11.05 9.34 5.49
C LEU A 77 -11.38 9.88 6.87
N GLU A 78 -12.57 9.58 7.41
CA GLU A 78 -12.94 9.95 8.78
C GLU A 78 -12.00 9.29 9.79
N ALA A 79 -11.65 8.02 9.58
CA ALA A 79 -10.66 7.33 10.42
C ALA A 79 -9.30 8.05 10.39
N TYR A 80 -8.81 8.43 9.20
CA TYR A 80 -7.56 9.19 9.08
C TYR A 80 -7.64 10.58 9.72
N GLN A 81 -8.78 11.26 9.64
CA GLN A 81 -8.99 12.55 10.32
C GLN A 81 -8.87 12.40 11.84
N ARG A 82 -9.44 11.33 12.42
CA ARG A 82 -9.30 11.03 13.85
C ARG A 82 -7.86 10.71 14.23
N ILE A 83 -7.15 9.92 13.42
CA ILE A 83 -5.71 9.63 13.63
C ILE A 83 -4.88 10.91 13.57
N THR A 84 -5.23 11.86 12.70
CA THR A 84 -4.52 13.15 12.60
C THR A 84 -4.67 13.99 13.88
N GLN A 85 -5.77 13.85 14.62
CA GLN A 85 -5.99 14.56 15.88
C GLN A 85 -5.19 13.96 17.04
N ASP A 86 -4.95 12.65 17.03
CA ASP A 86 -4.13 11.94 18.02
C ASP A 86 -3.18 10.93 17.34
N PRO A 87 -2.04 11.42 16.79
CA PRO A 87 -1.13 10.60 16.02
C PRO A 87 -0.42 9.54 16.87
N HIS A 88 -0.29 8.32 16.33
CA HIS A 88 0.40 7.22 17.00
C HIS A 88 1.33 6.50 16.03
N ILE A 89 2.53 6.11 16.50
CA ILE A 89 3.58 5.49 15.68
C ILE A 89 3.15 4.18 14.99
N ASN A 90 2.17 3.48 15.56
CA ASN A 90 1.62 2.22 15.02
C ASN A 90 0.33 2.42 14.18
N LEU A 91 -0.06 3.66 13.89
CA LEU A 91 -1.22 3.98 13.06
C LEU A 91 -0.78 4.71 11.80
N LEU A 92 -1.36 4.30 10.66
CA LEU A 92 -1.09 4.88 9.35
C LEU A 92 -1.50 6.35 9.29
N SER A 93 -0.59 7.18 8.79
CA SER A 93 -0.86 8.59 8.50
C SER A 93 -1.34 8.80 7.06
N LEU A 94 -2.35 9.65 6.90
CA LEU A 94 -2.80 10.12 5.59
C LEU A 94 -1.79 11.14 5.06
N HIS A 95 -1.27 10.90 3.86
CA HIS A 95 -0.45 11.88 3.15
C HIS A 95 -1.33 12.84 2.35
N SER A 96 -2.21 12.28 1.51
CA SER A 96 -3.18 13.04 0.73
C SER A 96 -4.33 12.16 0.27
N SER A 97 -5.41 12.78 -0.19
CA SER A 97 -6.51 12.08 -0.86
C SER A 97 -7.05 12.96 -1.99
N GLY A 98 -7.72 12.35 -2.95
CA GLY A 98 -8.30 13.08 -4.06
C GLY A 98 -8.90 12.20 -5.13
N LYS A 99 -9.13 12.80 -6.29
CA LYS A 99 -9.68 12.13 -7.48
C LYS A 99 -8.62 12.01 -8.56
N LEU A 100 -8.56 10.83 -9.19
CA LEU A 100 -7.69 10.52 -10.30
C LEU A 100 -8.29 11.02 -11.61
N ILE A 101 -7.47 11.67 -12.43
CA ILE A 101 -7.78 11.99 -13.84
C ILE A 101 -7.73 10.71 -14.69
N ASN A 102 -6.90 9.76 -14.28
CA ASN A 102 -6.62 8.53 -15.03
C ASN A 102 -6.77 7.28 -14.14
N PRO A 103 -7.99 6.99 -13.63
CA PRO A 103 -8.19 5.82 -12.78
C PRO A 103 -7.82 4.52 -13.53
N PRO A 104 -7.14 3.56 -12.86
CA PRO A 104 -6.89 2.24 -13.42
C PRO A 104 -8.20 1.54 -13.79
N ARG A 105 -8.15 0.65 -14.79
CA ARG A 105 -9.34 -0.09 -15.23
C ARG A 105 -9.98 -0.86 -14.07
N GLY A 106 -11.29 -0.72 -13.90
CA GLY A 106 -12.07 -1.38 -12.84
C GLY A 106 -11.93 -0.73 -11.45
N CYS A 107 -11.23 0.40 -11.35
CA CYS A 107 -11.12 1.19 -10.12
C CYS A 107 -11.97 2.47 -10.22
N SER A 108 -12.37 3.02 -9.08
CA SER A 108 -12.98 4.35 -9.00
C SER A 108 -11.93 5.44 -9.19
N GLU A 109 -12.39 6.68 -9.28
CA GLU A 109 -11.52 7.85 -9.30
C GLU A 109 -10.93 8.19 -7.92
N ASP A 110 -11.53 7.72 -6.82
CA ASP A 110 -11.06 8.07 -5.49
C ASP A 110 -9.77 7.34 -5.13
N VAL A 111 -8.81 8.11 -4.63
CA VAL A 111 -7.50 7.62 -4.19
C VAL A 111 -7.14 8.15 -2.81
N ILE A 112 -6.58 7.28 -1.99
CA ILE A 112 -5.94 7.61 -0.72
C ILE A 112 -4.44 7.36 -0.87
N ILE A 113 -3.63 8.35 -0.49
CA ILE A 113 -2.18 8.24 -0.44
C ILE A 113 -1.74 8.20 1.02
N THR A 114 -0.98 7.17 1.39
CA THR A 114 -0.43 6.98 2.74
C THR A 114 1.06 6.69 2.69
N GLU A 115 1.69 6.70 3.86
CA GLU A 115 3.01 6.09 4.01
C GLU A 115 3.00 4.60 3.60
N PRO A 116 4.13 4.06 3.09
CA PRO A 116 4.22 2.67 2.67
C PRO A 116 4.53 1.75 3.87
N CYS A 117 3.67 0.74 4.11
CA CYS A 117 3.83 -0.20 5.25
C CYS A 117 4.46 -1.57 4.92
N GLY A 118 5.05 -1.75 3.73
CA GLY A 118 5.67 -3.03 3.37
C GLY A 118 4.68 -4.21 3.32
N PRO A 119 5.16 -5.47 3.44
CA PRO A 119 4.30 -6.66 3.43
C PRO A 119 3.46 -6.75 4.69
N SER A 120 2.23 -7.27 4.57
CA SER A 120 1.42 -7.57 5.74
C SER A 120 2.00 -8.71 6.56
N ILE A 121 1.60 -8.83 7.83
CA ILE A 121 1.93 -9.99 8.67
C ILE A 121 1.55 -11.30 7.96
N ARG A 122 0.41 -11.32 7.25
CA ARG A 122 -0.03 -12.48 6.48
C ARG A 122 0.95 -12.83 5.36
N ASP A 123 1.46 -11.84 4.64
CA ASP A 123 2.44 -12.06 3.56
C ASP A 123 3.74 -12.63 4.14
N ILE A 124 4.22 -12.09 5.26
CA ILE A 124 5.40 -12.58 5.98
C ILE A 124 5.21 -14.05 6.39
N MET A 125 4.07 -14.37 6.98
CA MET A 125 3.76 -15.73 7.45
C MET A 125 3.57 -16.72 6.31
N THR A 126 2.94 -16.27 5.22
CA THR A 126 2.76 -17.08 4.01
C THR A 126 4.10 -17.45 3.42
N ARG A 127 5.00 -16.47 3.29
CA ARG A 127 6.37 -16.70 2.79
C ARG A 127 7.15 -17.64 3.72
N ALA A 128 7.13 -17.40 5.02
CA ALA A 128 7.80 -18.26 5.99
C ALA A 128 7.29 -19.72 5.94
N SER A 129 5.98 -19.91 5.74
CA SER A 129 5.38 -21.24 5.58
C SER A 129 5.82 -21.92 4.28
N MET A 130 5.94 -21.17 3.18
CA MET A 130 6.46 -21.69 1.91
C MET A 130 7.93 -22.13 2.05
N ASP A 131 8.74 -21.34 2.74
CA ASP A 131 10.17 -21.63 2.97
C ASP A 131 10.38 -22.84 3.91
N ALA A 132 9.49 -23.05 4.89
CA ALA A 132 9.54 -24.18 5.83
C ALA A 132 9.10 -25.53 5.21
N GLY A 133 8.46 -25.51 4.04
CA GLY A 133 8.01 -26.70 3.31
C GLY A 133 6.54 -27.04 3.48
N TYR A 134 6.04 -27.91 2.60
CA TYR A 134 4.61 -28.23 2.48
C TYR A 134 4.02 -28.77 3.80
N GLY A 135 2.95 -28.13 4.27
CA GLY A 135 2.21 -28.56 5.46
C GLY A 135 2.66 -27.96 6.79
N GLN A 136 3.73 -27.15 6.82
CA GLN A 136 4.12 -26.40 8.01
C GLN A 136 3.55 -24.99 7.97
N MET A 137 2.81 -24.60 9.02
CA MET A 137 2.39 -23.21 9.21
C MET A 137 3.43 -22.49 10.06
N ALA A 138 3.89 -21.34 9.57
CA ALA A 138 4.62 -20.40 10.41
C ALA A 138 3.73 -20.00 11.59
N THR A 139 4.31 -19.88 12.79
CA THR A 139 3.63 -19.40 13.99
C THR A 139 4.49 -18.34 14.68
N PHE A 140 3.86 -17.41 15.39
CA PHE A 140 4.57 -16.52 16.30
C PHE A 140 4.47 -17.05 17.73
N SER A 141 5.59 -17.03 18.45
CA SER A 141 5.59 -17.34 19.88
C SER A 141 4.96 -16.18 20.65
N ILE A 142 3.82 -16.45 21.30
CA ILE A 142 3.18 -15.47 22.21
C ILE A 142 4.10 -15.15 23.40
N SER A 143 4.90 -16.11 23.85
CA SER A 143 5.87 -15.90 24.92
C SER A 143 6.95 -14.90 24.52
N ASP A 144 7.42 -14.96 23.29
CA ASP A 144 8.48 -14.08 22.79
C ASP A 144 7.92 -12.68 22.51
N ILE A 145 6.71 -12.58 21.93
CA ILE A 145 6.04 -11.29 21.69
C ILE A 145 5.85 -10.49 22.99
N LYS A 146 5.56 -11.15 24.11
CA LYS A 146 5.37 -10.50 25.42
C LYS A 146 6.65 -9.90 26.00
N GLN A 147 7.82 -10.23 25.46
CA GLN A 147 9.12 -9.75 25.95
C GLN A 147 9.64 -8.53 25.16
N ILE A 148 8.95 -8.15 24.09
CA ILE A 148 9.26 -6.97 23.26
C ILE A 148 8.49 -5.76 23.82
#